data_AF-A0AAV6WT85-F1
#
_entry.id   AF-A0AAV6WT85-F1
#
_cell.length_a   1.000
_cell.length_b   1.000
_cell.length_c   1.000
_cell.angle_alpha   90.00
_cell.angle_beta   90.00
_cell.angle_gamma   90.00
#
_symmetry.space_group_name_H-M   'P 1'
#
loop_
_entity.id
_entity.type
_entity.pdbx_description
1 polymer ?
#
loop_
_entity_poly.entity_id
_entity_poly.type
_entity_poly.pdbx_seq_one_letter_code
_entity_poly.pdbx_strand_id
1 'polypeptide(L)'
;MLAVKGSIYTHKDQIQEEVYGTLVARNVIGVRHDHFLNFYLDLDIDGDANSLIKSQLQTVRVTNENSPRKSYWKVVNEVAKTESDAKIRLGSGATEIIVNYNMWVTPYNKSEKYAGGLYADQSHGDDNLAKWTLRNREIENEDIVLWYTLGFHHVPLQEDYPIMPTLSASFELRPANFFEHNPLLNVKTSKPVKWVNCSA
;
A
#
# COMPACT_ATOMS: atom_id res chain seq x y z
N MET A 1 14.31 10.30 -3.90
CA MET A 1 15.17 11.51 -3.98
C MET A 1 15.41 11.97 -2.56
N LEU A 2 16.68 12.18 -2.16
CA LEU A 2 17.01 12.65 -0.82
C LEU A 2 16.81 14.18 -0.75
N ALA A 3 15.91 14.64 0.12
CA ALA A 3 15.75 16.06 0.41
C ALA A 3 16.82 16.49 1.44
N VAL A 4 17.67 17.46 1.08
CA VAL A 4 18.74 17.97 1.95
C VAL A 4 18.59 19.46 2.23
N LYS A 5 19.04 19.87 3.41
CA LYS A 5 19.11 21.26 3.86
C LYS A 5 20.51 21.54 4.41
N GLY A 6 21.06 22.71 4.08
CA GLY A 6 22.33 23.18 4.65
C GLY A 6 22.22 23.47 6.15
N SER A 7 23.29 23.21 6.91
CA SER A 7 23.35 23.47 8.35
C SER A 7 24.72 23.98 8.79
N ILE A 8 24.78 24.54 10.00
CA ILE A 8 26.05 24.95 10.63
C ILE A 8 26.77 23.78 11.34
N TYR A 9 26.08 22.66 11.52
CA TYR A 9 26.59 21.52 12.29
C TYR A 9 27.60 20.70 11.50
N THR A 10 28.65 20.28 12.18
CA THR A 10 29.68 19.39 11.65
C THR A 10 29.63 18.01 12.30
N HIS A 11 29.10 17.92 13.52
CA HIS A 11 29.00 16.71 14.32
C HIS A 11 27.65 16.64 15.05
N LYS A 12 27.19 15.43 15.38
CA LYS A 12 25.86 15.19 15.95
C LYS A 12 25.67 15.76 17.36
N ASP A 13 26.73 15.76 18.17
CA ASP A 13 26.76 16.29 19.54
C ASP A 13 26.51 17.82 19.62
N GLN A 14 26.72 18.52 18.51
CA GLN A 14 26.42 19.96 18.38
C GLN A 14 24.92 20.24 18.28
N ILE A 15 24.10 19.21 18.00
CA ILE A 15 22.65 19.34 17.83
C ILE A 15 21.99 19.19 19.21
N GLN A 16 21.53 20.31 19.76
CA GLN A 16 20.85 20.39 21.07
C GLN A 16 19.35 20.69 20.92
N GLU A 17 18.86 20.82 19.68
CA GLU A 17 17.49 21.16 19.33
C GLU A 17 16.93 20.22 18.26
N GLU A 18 15.63 20.30 18.01
CA GLU A 18 15.02 19.54 16.92
C GLU A 18 15.33 20.18 15.56
N VAL A 19 16.01 19.43 14.70
CA VAL A 19 16.44 19.89 13.37
C VAL A 19 15.64 19.29 12.21
N TYR A 20 14.54 18.60 12.52
CA TYR A 20 13.62 17.98 11.55
C TYR A 20 14.29 17.05 10.52
N GLY A 21 15.39 16.41 10.90
CA GLY A 21 16.23 15.62 10.01
C GLY A 21 17.36 14.89 10.72
N THR A 22 18.23 14.26 9.93
CA THR A 22 19.47 13.60 10.37
C THR A 22 20.67 14.34 9.79
N LEU A 23 21.74 14.53 10.56
CA LEU A 23 23.02 15.01 10.02
C LEU A 23 23.67 13.88 9.22
N VAL A 24 23.58 13.96 7.88
CA VAL A 24 24.07 12.92 6.97
C VAL A 24 25.53 13.17 6.55
N ALA A 25 25.93 14.44 6.50
CA ALA A 25 27.31 14.87 6.28
C ALA A 25 27.58 16.21 6.99
N ARG A 26 28.84 16.65 7.05
CA ARG A 26 29.19 18.00 7.57
C ARG A 26 28.35 19.05 6.84
N ASN A 27 27.67 19.90 7.60
CA ASN A 27 26.83 20.99 7.12
C ASN A 27 25.61 20.54 6.29
N VAL A 28 25.21 19.25 6.34
CA VAL A 28 24.11 18.70 5.55
C VAL A 28 23.15 17.90 6.43
N ILE A 29 21.92 18.39 6.53
CA ILE A 29 20.81 17.69 7.17
C ILE A 29 19.95 17.03 6.08
N GLY A 30 19.78 15.71 6.16
CA GLY A 30 18.75 15.00 5.44
C GLY A 30 17.40 15.22 6.12
N VAL A 31 16.48 15.91 5.45
CA VAL A 31 15.18 16.26 6.01
C VAL A 31 14.30 15.01 6.06
N ARG A 32 13.60 14.78 7.18
CA ARG A 32 12.60 13.70 7.26
C ARG A 32 11.46 13.97 6.29
N HIS A 33 11.10 12.98 5.50
CA HIS A 33 10.06 13.12 4.47
C HIS A 33 9.40 11.77 4.20
N ASP A 34 8.26 11.81 3.55
CA ASP A 34 7.49 10.61 3.22
C ASP A 34 7.41 10.44 1.70
N HIS A 35 7.22 9.19 1.27
CA HIS A 35 6.90 8.85 -0.11
C HIS A 35 5.58 8.10 -0.12
N PHE A 36 4.60 8.57 -0.88
CA PHE A 36 3.31 7.91 -1.06
C PHE A 36 3.01 7.77 -2.55
N LEU A 37 2.71 6.55 -2.97
CA LEU A 37 2.32 6.21 -4.33
C LEU A 37 0.91 5.65 -4.27
N ASN A 38 0.03 6.19 -5.09
CA ASN A 38 -1.34 5.71 -5.22
C ASN A 38 -1.51 4.98 -6.55
N PHE A 39 -2.03 3.76 -6.49
CA PHE A 39 -2.28 2.89 -7.64
C PHE A 39 -3.77 2.94 -7.97
N TYR A 40 -4.08 3.26 -9.22
CA TYR A 40 -5.39 3.10 -9.84
C TYR A 40 -5.46 1.70 -10.45
N LEU A 41 -6.30 0.83 -9.88
CA LEU A 41 -6.45 -0.55 -10.30
C LEU A 41 -7.91 -0.78 -10.69
N ASP A 42 -8.19 -0.59 -11.97
CA ASP A 42 -9.46 -0.93 -12.61
C ASP A 42 -9.49 -2.46 -12.81
N LEU A 43 -10.21 -3.17 -11.95
CA LEU A 43 -10.15 -4.63 -11.88
C LEU A 43 -11.44 -5.21 -12.44
N ASP A 44 -11.33 -5.87 -13.59
CA ASP A 44 -12.41 -6.65 -14.20
C ASP A 44 -12.17 -8.15 -13.96
N ILE A 45 -12.42 -8.63 -12.74
CA ILE A 45 -12.21 -10.04 -12.39
C ILE A 45 -13.27 -10.92 -13.06
N ASP A 46 -12.94 -11.43 -14.25
CA ASP A 46 -13.83 -12.22 -15.12
C ASP A 46 -15.11 -11.47 -15.54
N GLY A 47 -15.02 -10.14 -15.63
CA GLY A 47 -16.13 -9.24 -15.93
C GLY A 47 -16.09 -7.99 -15.05
N ASP A 48 -16.94 -7.03 -15.37
CA ASP A 48 -17.06 -5.72 -14.69
C ASP A 48 -17.87 -5.80 -13.39
N ALA A 49 -18.85 -6.69 -13.30
CA ALA A 49 -19.67 -6.87 -12.09
C ALA A 49 -18.85 -7.49 -10.94
N ASN A 50 -18.24 -6.65 -10.10
CA ASN A 50 -17.29 -7.05 -9.06
C ASN A 50 -17.74 -6.56 -7.67
N SER A 51 -17.15 -7.13 -6.61
CA SER A 51 -17.44 -6.77 -5.21
C SER A 51 -16.19 -6.88 -4.36
N LEU A 52 -16.02 -5.96 -3.41
CA LEU A 52 -14.95 -6.07 -2.41
C LEU A 52 -15.41 -6.92 -1.22
N ILE A 53 -14.67 -7.99 -0.93
CA ILE A 53 -14.87 -8.84 0.25
C ILE A 53 -13.73 -8.60 1.26
N LYS A 54 -14.09 -8.22 2.48
CA LYS A 54 -13.18 -8.12 3.63
C LYS A 54 -13.19 -9.45 4.39
N SER A 55 -12.10 -10.21 4.28
CA SER A 55 -11.90 -11.45 5.05
C SER A 55 -11.12 -11.18 6.33
N GLN A 56 -11.79 -11.27 7.48
CA GLN A 56 -11.19 -11.00 8.79
C GLN A 56 -11.03 -12.28 9.60
N LEU A 57 -9.91 -12.39 10.32
CA LEU A 57 -9.69 -13.47 11.29
C LEU A 57 -10.32 -13.11 12.63
N GLN A 58 -11.29 -13.90 13.07
CA GLN A 58 -11.97 -13.73 14.36
C GLN A 58 -11.64 -14.89 15.30
N THR A 59 -11.13 -14.58 16.49
CA THR A 59 -10.93 -15.55 17.56
C THR A 59 -12.28 -15.92 18.20
N VAL A 60 -12.60 -17.21 18.20
CA VAL A 60 -13.78 -17.78 18.85
C VAL A 60 -13.36 -18.53 20.10
N ARG A 61 -13.94 -18.16 21.24
CA ARG A 61 -13.76 -18.89 22.50
C ARG A 61 -14.69 -20.08 22.54
N VAL A 62 -14.16 -21.24 22.91
CA VAL A 62 -14.95 -22.46 23.09
C VAL A 62 -15.63 -22.39 24.45
N THR A 63 -16.95 -22.50 24.46
CA THR A 63 -17.79 -22.45 25.66
C THR A 63 -18.41 -23.79 26.03
N ASN A 64 -18.39 -24.76 25.11
CA ASN A 64 -18.91 -26.10 25.32
C ASN A 64 -17.78 -27.09 25.69
N GLU A 65 -18.08 -28.06 26.55
CA GLU A 65 -17.10 -29.06 27.03
C GLU A 65 -16.72 -30.11 25.96
N ASN A 66 -17.34 -30.05 24.77
CA ASN A 66 -17.11 -31.00 23.68
C ASN A 66 -15.75 -30.85 22.99
N SER A 67 -14.94 -29.86 23.38
CA SER A 67 -13.59 -29.66 22.85
C SER A 67 -12.61 -29.36 23.98
N PRO A 68 -11.46 -30.05 24.05
CA PRO A 68 -10.40 -29.71 25.01
C PRO A 68 -9.69 -28.37 24.68
N ARG A 69 -9.90 -27.82 23.48
CA ARG A 69 -9.36 -26.50 23.10
C ARG A 69 -10.18 -25.37 23.69
N LYS A 70 -9.49 -24.32 24.18
CA LYS A 70 -10.11 -23.10 24.74
C LYS A 70 -10.57 -22.10 23.67
N SER A 71 -9.98 -22.12 22.48
CA SER A 71 -10.32 -21.24 21.38
C SER A 71 -9.86 -21.79 20.02
N TYR A 72 -10.35 -21.16 18.94
CA TYR A 72 -9.87 -21.31 17.58
C TYR A 72 -10.12 -19.99 16.81
N TRP A 73 -9.53 -19.83 15.63
CA TRP A 73 -9.84 -18.70 14.74
C TRP A 73 -10.78 -19.17 13.63
N LYS A 74 -11.68 -18.29 13.18
CA LYS A 74 -12.48 -18.46 11.96
C LYS A 74 -12.30 -17.26 11.06
N VAL A 75 -12.58 -17.45 9.77
CA VAL A 75 -12.67 -16.34 8.82
C VAL A 75 -14.11 -15.84 8.81
N VAL A 76 -14.29 -14.52 8.92
CA VAL A 76 -15.56 -13.83 8.72
C VAL A 76 -15.42 -12.97 7.48
N ASN A 77 -16.30 -13.20 6.50
CA ASN A 77 -16.32 -12.43 5.26
C ASN A 77 -17.42 -11.38 5.33
N GLU A 78 -17.07 -10.14 4.99
CA GLU A 78 -18.01 -9.02 4.89
C GLU A 78 -17.89 -8.38 3.51
N VAL A 79 -19.01 -8.28 2.79
CA VAL A 79 -19.06 -7.56 1.51
C VAL A 79 -19.18 -6.07 1.80
N ALA A 80 -18.30 -5.26 1.22
CA ALA A 80 -18.42 -3.80 1.27
C ALA A 80 -19.49 -3.36 0.28
N LYS A 81 -20.52 -2.67 0.76
CA LYS A 81 -21.68 -2.29 -0.06
C LYS A 81 -21.56 -0.90 -0.65
N THR A 82 -20.89 -0.01 0.08
CA THR A 82 -20.70 1.38 -0.30
C THR A 82 -19.24 1.79 -0.24
N GLU A 83 -18.89 2.91 -0.88
CA GLU A 83 -17.54 3.49 -0.83
C GLU A 83 -17.02 3.67 0.60
N SER A 84 -17.89 4.00 1.56
CA SER A 84 -17.51 4.14 2.98
C SER A 84 -17.10 2.82 3.64
N ASP A 85 -17.75 1.71 3.29
CA ASP A 85 -17.45 0.37 3.82
C ASP A 85 -16.09 -0.16 3.34
N ALA A 86 -15.60 0.39 2.21
CA ALA A 86 -14.37 0.01 1.54
C ALA A 86 -13.15 0.88 1.89
N LYS A 87 -13.30 1.87 2.79
CA LYS A 87 -12.17 2.68 3.29
C LYS A 87 -11.42 1.90 4.36
N ILE A 88 -10.24 1.37 4.03
CA ILE A 88 -9.49 0.45 4.89
C ILE A 88 -8.13 1.02 5.27
N ARG A 89 -7.83 0.93 6.57
CA ARG A 89 -6.50 1.17 7.14
C ARG A 89 -5.83 -0.18 7.39
N LEU A 90 -4.66 -0.38 6.80
CA LEU A 90 -3.88 -1.59 6.97
C LEU A 90 -2.96 -1.40 8.20
N GLY A 91 -3.07 -2.27 9.19
CA GLY A 91 -2.25 -2.26 10.41
C GLY A 91 -2.95 -1.65 11.64
N SER A 92 -2.39 -1.95 12.82
CA SER A 92 -2.88 -1.47 14.12
C SER A 92 -1.99 -0.33 14.64
N GLY A 93 -2.17 0.89 14.12
CA GLY A 93 -1.42 2.05 14.58
C GLY A 93 -1.71 3.31 13.80
N ALA A 94 -1.71 4.46 14.49
CA ALA A 94 -1.84 5.78 13.91
C ALA A 94 -0.54 6.23 13.21
N THR A 95 -0.08 5.47 12.21
CA THR A 95 1.20 5.74 11.53
C THR A 95 1.06 6.49 10.22
N GLU A 96 -0.14 6.64 9.65
CA GLU A 96 -0.31 7.41 8.41
C GLU A 96 -1.12 8.68 8.69
N ILE A 97 -0.42 9.75 9.08
CA ILE A 97 -1.04 11.06 9.37
C ILE A 97 -1.44 11.77 8.07
N ILE A 98 -0.81 11.44 6.94
CA ILE A 98 -1.02 12.10 5.65
C ILE A 98 -2.03 11.34 4.77
N VAL A 99 -2.04 10.00 4.82
CA VAL A 99 -3.00 9.18 4.06
C VAL A 99 -4.13 8.75 4.99
N ASN A 100 -5.36 9.15 4.67
CA ASN A 100 -6.51 8.82 5.52
C ASN A 100 -6.79 7.31 5.59
N TYR A 101 -6.52 6.58 4.49
CA TYR A 101 -6.73 5.15 4.33
C TYR A 101 -5.74 4.58 3.31
N ASN A 102 -5.25 3.36 3.55
CA ASN A 102 -4.36 2.64 2.63
C ASN A 102 -5.10 2.13 1.40
N MET A 103 -6.39 1.83 1.53
CA MET A 103 -7.17 1.23 0.46
C MET A 103 -8.57 1.85 0.39
N TRP A 104 -9.03 2.07 -0.84
CA TRP A 104 -10.35 2.61 -1.16
C TRP A 104 -10.93 1.85 -2.35
N VAL A 105 -12.24 1.78 -2.44
CA VAL A 105 -12.94 1.30 -3.64
C VAL A 105 -14.01 2.30 -4.03
N THR A 106 -14.09 2.59 -5.32
CA THR A 106 -15.10 3.47 -5.92
C THR A 106 -15.77 2.77 -7.09
N PRO A 107 -17.03 3.08 -7.42
CA PRO A 107 -17.57 2.72 -8.72
C PRO A 107 -16.72 3.36 -9.81
N TYR A 108 -16.57 2.66 -10.93
CA TYR A 108 -15.87 3.20 -12.09
C TYR A 108 -16.51 4.52 -12.54
N ASN A 109 -15.66 5.50 -12.82
CA ASN A 109 -16.06 6.72 -13.48
C ASN A 109 -14.92 7.22 -14.37
N LYS A 110 -15.21 7.37 -15.66
CA LYS A 110 -14.28 7.82 -16.69
C LYS A 110 -13.57 9.14 -16.36
N SER A 111 -14.18 10.03 -15.57
CA SER A 111 -13.54 11.30 -15.16
C SER A 111 -12.66 11.19 -13.92
N GLU A 112 -12.81 10.16 -13.10
CA GLU A 112 -12.13 10.00 -11.79
C GLU A 112 -10.83 9.20 -11.97
N LYS A 113 -9.79 9.87 -12.47
CA LYS A 113 -8.51 9.21 -12.84
C LYS A 113 -7.35 9.42 -11.89
N TYR A 114 -7.30 10.58 -11.25
CA TYR A 114 -6.15 11.02 -10.46
C TYR A 114 -6.57 11.24 -9.02
N ALA A 115 -6.01 10.49 -8.07
CA ALA A 115 -6.44 10.54 -6.68
C ALA A 115 -6.33 11.95 -6.05
N GLY A 116 -5.38 12.77 -6.53
CA GLY A 116 -5.19 14.17 -6.11
C GLY A 116 -5.97 15.21 -6.93
N GLY A 117 -6.79 14.79 -7.90
CA GLY A 117 -7.53 15.67 -8.80
C GLY A 117 -6.85 15.93 -10.13
N LEU A 118 -7.59 16.59 -11.03
CA LEU A 118 -7.08 16.94 -12.37
C LEU A 118 -5.93 17.96 -12.32
N TYR A 119 -6.00 18.94 -11.42
CA TYR A 119 -5.00 19.99 -11.24
C TYR A 119 -4.43 19.94 -9.83
N ALA A 120 -3.22 19.40 -9.69
CA ALA A 120 -2.59 19.19 -8.39
C ALA A 120 -1.82 20.42 -7.87
N ASP A 121 -1.19 21.19 -8.77
CA ASP A 121 -0.41 22.37 -8.38
C ASP A 121 -1.31 23.44 -7.77
N GLN A 122 -0.93 23.93 -6.59
CA GLN A 122 -1.70 24.88 -5.77
C GLN A 122 -3.17 24.50 -5.54
N SER A 123 -3.50 23.21 -5.61
CA SER A 123 -4.87 22.73 -5.42
C SER A 123 -5.41 23.06 -4.01
N HIS A 124 -6.72 23.33 -3.93
CA HIS A 124 -7.43 23.49 -2.66
C HIS A 124 -7.94 22.16 -2.08
N GLY A 125 -7.71 21.04 -2.78
CA GLY A 125 -8.14 19.71 -2.34
C GLY A 125 -9.65 19.46 -2.48
N ASP A 126 -10.34 20.20 -3.36
CA ASP A 126 -11.79 20.06 -3.58
C ASP A 126 -12.17 19.03 -4.65
N ASP A 127 -11.21 18.58 -5.44
CA ASP A 127 -11.36 17.53 -6.45
C ASP A 127 -10.34 16.42 -6.17
N ASN A 128 -10.69 15.45 -5.33
CA ASN A 128 -9.80 14.33 -5.02
C ASN A 128 -10.61 13.10 -4.58
N LEU A 129 -9.94 11.96 -4.43
CA LEU A 129 -10.55 10.69 -4.04
C LEU A 129 -11.36 10.79 -2.73
N ALA A 130 -10.87 11.55 -1.76
CA ALA A 130 -11.58 11.75 -0.50
C ALA A 130 -12.89 12.53 -0.69
N LYS A 131 -12.91 13.53 -1.57
CA LYS A 131 -14.11 14.30 -1.94
C LYS A 131 -15.10 13.47 -2.76
N TRP A 132 -14.61 12.72 -3.74
CA TRP A 132 -15.43 11.86 -4.60
C TRP A 132 -16.22 10.82 -3.80
N THR A 133 -15.56 10.20 -2.81
CA THR A 133 -16.14 9.17 -1.94
C THR A 133 -17.05 9.71 -0.84
N LEU A 134 -17.29 11.03 -0.79
CA LEU A 134 -18.36 11.59 0.06
C LEU A 134 -19.75 11.31 -0.51
N ARG A 135 -19.85 10.97 -1.81
CA ARG A 135 -21.11 10.54 -2.44
C ARG A 135 -21.59 9.19 -1.91
N ASN A 136 -20.70 8.38 -1.34
CA ASN A 136 -20.98 7.09 -0.73
C ASN A 136 -21.82 6.17 -1.63
N ARG A 137 -21.38 6.03 -2.88
CA ARG A 137 -22.06 5.26 -3.92
C ARG A 137 -22.03 3.76 -3.59
N GLU A 138 -22.96 3.00 -4.17
CA GLU A 138 -22.98 1.54 -4.11
C GLU A 138 -21.85 0.94 -4.94
N ILE A 139 -21.24 -0.14 -4.44
CA ILE A 139 -20.08 -0.82 -5.05
C ILE A 139 -20.21 -2.36 -5.05
N GLU A 140 -21.36 -2.90 -4.60
CA GLU A 140 -21.62 -4.33 -4.58
C GLU A 140 -22.16 -4.77 -5.94
N ASN A 141 -21.45 -5.68 -6.60
CA ASN A 141 -21.78 -6.24 -7.91
C ASN A 141 -21.85 -5.18 -9.03
N GLU A 142 -20.86 -4.31 -9.05
CA GLU A 142 -20.72 -3.18 -9.96
C GLU A 142 -19.30 -3.11 -10.54
N ASP A 143 -19.14 -2.32 -11.60
CA ASP A 143 -17.82 -1.93 -12.13
C ASP A 143 -17.09 -1.04 -11.09
N ILE A 144 -15.95 -1.52 -10.58
CA ILE A 144 -15.25 -0.92 -9.44
C ILE A 144 -13.76 -0.74 -9.69
N VAL A 145 -13.25 0.37 -9.14
CA VAL A 145 -11.83 0.70 -9.13
C VAL A 145 -11.29 0.59 -7.71
N LEU A 146 -10.21 -0.17 -7.56
CA LEU A 146 -9.40 -0.23 -6.35
C LEU A 146 -8.32 0.86 -6.37
N TRP A 147 -8.26 1.65 -5.31
CA TRP A 147 -7.20 2.62 -5.07
C TRP A 147 -6.34 2.16 -3.91
N TYR A 148 -5.08 1.83 -4.18
CA TYR A 148 -4.14 1.36 -3.17
C TYR A 148 -3.02 2.37 -2.96
N THR A 149 -2.79 2.79 -1.71
CA THR A 149 -1.69 3.67 -1.34
C THR A 149 -0.58 2.87 -0.67
N LEU A 150 0.58 2.87 -1.30
CA LEU A 150 1.83 2.34 -0.76
C LEU A 150 2.71 3.52 -0.36
N GLY A 151 3.22 3.52 0.86
CA GLY A 151 4.16 4.56 1.28
C GLY A 151 5.13 4.12 2.35
N PHE A 152 6.13 4.98 2.58
CA PHE A 152 7.11 4.80 3.64
C PHE A 152 7.57 6.15 4.20
N HIS A 153 7.88 6.16 5.48
CA HIS A 153 8.49 7.28 6.19
C HIS A 153 10.00 7.19 6.08
N HIS A 154 10.63 8.19 5.48
CA HIS A 154 12.08 8.21 5.29
C HIS A 154 12.73 9.08 6.36
N VAL A 155 13.45 8.43 7.27
CA VAL A 155 14.42 9.08 8.16
C VAL A 155 15.79 8.92 7.51
N PRO A 156 16.36 9.97 6.88
CA PRO A 156 17.60 9.81 6.14
C PRO A 156 18.77 9.33 6.99
N LEU A 157 19.61 8.50 6.41
CA LEU A 157 20.81 7.91 7.00
C LEU A 157 22.07 8.47 6.30
N GLN A 158 23.24 8.21 6.88
CA GLN A 158 24.51 8.67 6.28
C GLN A 158 24.80 7.94 4.96
N GLU A 159 24.40 6.67 4.87
CA GLU A 159 24.52 5.79 3.70
C GLU A 159 23.69 6.29 2.50
N ASP A 160 22.71 7.17 2.73
CA ASP A 160 21.89 7.76 1.67
C ASP A 160 22.60 8.90 0.93
N TYR A 161 23.75 9.35 1.44
CA TYR A 161 24.51 10.49 0.93
C TYR A 161 25.85 10.06 0.30
N PRO A 162 26.27 10.64 -0.85
CA PRO A 162 25.60 11.68 -1.63
C PRO A 162 24.52 11.13 -2.58
N ILE A 163 24.44 9.81 -2.74
CA ILE A 163 23.48 9.13 -3.60
C ILE A 163 22.92 7.94 -2.83
N MET A 164 21.60 7.90 -2.72
CA MET A 164 20.87 6.87 -2.00
C MET A 164 20.89 5.54 -2.77
N PRO A 165 21.25 4.42 -2.12
CA PRO A 165 20.99 3.09 -2.67
C PRO A 165 19.50 2.87 -2.95
N THR A 166 19.17 1.89 -3.80
CA THR A 166 17.77 1.59 -4.10
C THR A 166 17.05 1.03 -2.88
N LEU A 167 15.92 1.64 -2.52
CA LEU A 167 14.95 1.10 -1.58
C LEU A 167 13.77 0.53 -2.37
N SER A 168 13.38 -0.71 -2.08
CA SER A 168 12.31 -1.42 -2.78
C SER A 168 11.11 -1.65 -1.86
N ALA A 169 9.91 -1.40 -2.40
CA ALA A 169 8.63 -1.76 -1.80
C ALA A 169 7.75 -2.41 -2.87
N SER A 170 6.90 -3.35 -2.48
CA SER A 170 6.05 -4.10 -3.41
C SER A 170 4.76 -4.57 -2.75
N PHE A 171 3.75 -4.81 -3.57
CA PHE A 171 2.54 -5.57 -3.22
C PHE A 171 2.28 -6.61 -4.31
N GLU A 172 1.45 -7.60 -4.01
CA GLU A 172 1.12 -8.69 -4.93
C GLU A 172 -0.41 -8.80 -5.05
N LEU A 173 -0.90 -8.86 -6.30
CA LEU A 173 -2.25 -9.31 -6.59
C LEU A 173 -2.18 -10.82 -6.84
N ARG A 174 -2.76 -11.61 -5.93
CA ARG A 174 -2.74 -13.07 -6.03
C ARG A 174 -4.14 -13.60 -6.36
N PRO A 175 -4.28 -14.44 -7.40
CA PRO A 175 -5.53 -15.12 -7.68
C PRO A 175 -5.97 -15.95 -6.47
N ALA A 176 -7.18 -15.71 -5.98
CA ALA A 176 -7.77 -16.44 -4.87
C ALA A 176 -9.08 -17.07 -5.34
N ASN A 177 -9.10 -18.40 -5.48
CA ASN A 177 -10.23 -19.16 -6.05
C ASN A 177 -10.64 -18.73 -7.48
N PHE A 178 -9.75 -18.05 -8.22
CA PHE A 178 -9.99 -17.70 -9.64
C PHE A 178 -9.85 -18.91 -10.57
N PHE A 179 -8.97 -19.86 -10.21
CA PHE A 179 -8.78 -21.11 -10.95
C PHE A 179 -9.36 -22.27 -10.15
N GLU A 180 -9.92 -23.26 -10.85
CA GLU A 180 -10.45 -24.50 -10.25
C GLU A 180 -9.38 -25.33 -9.50
N HIS A 181 -8.13 -25.22 -9.93
CA HIS A 181 -6.99 -25.85 -9.29
C HIS A 181 -5.72 -25.05 -9.55
N ASN A 182 -4.58 -25.50 -9.02
CA ASN A 182 -3.28 -24.87 -9.25
C ASN A 182 -3.02 -24.69 -10.78
N PRO A 183 -2.88 -23.45 -11.28
CA PRO A 183 -2.72 -23.19 -12.71
C PRO A 183 -1.35 -23.66 -13.25
N LEU A 184 -0.38 -23.91 -12.37
CA LEU A 184 0.97 -24.32 -12.74
C LEU A 184 1.16 -25.85 -12.77
N LEU A 185 0.12 -26.64 -12.51
CA LEU A 185 0.23 -28.10 -12.37
C LEU A 185 0.86 -28.78 -13.59
N ASN A 186 0.62 -28.24 -14.79
CA ASN A 186 1.10 -28.82 -16.05
C ASN A 186 2.33 -28.10 -16.63
N VAL A 187 2.93 -27.16 -15.90
CA VAL A 187 4.08 -26.38 -16.36
C VAL A 187 5.36 -27.19 -16.15
N LYS A 188 6.09 -27.45 -17.24
CA LYS A 188 7.40 -28.09 -17.19
C LYS A 188 8.48 -27.04 -16.95
N THR A 189 9.50 -27.39 -16.16
CA THR A 189 10.66 -26.52 -15.96
C THR A 189 11.48 -26.41 -17.24
N SER A 190 12.13 -25.25 -17.42
CA SER A 190 13.08 -25.04 -18.52
C SER A 190 14.25 -26.01 -18.39
N LYS A 191 14.65 -26.64 -19.50
CA LYS A 191 15.84 -27.50 -19.53
C LYS A 191 17.11 -26.63 -19.42
N PRO A 192 18.11 -27.01 -18.62
CA PRO A 192 19.40 -26.33 -18.60
C PRO A 192 20.05 -26.39 -19.99
N VAL A 193 20.52 -25.25 -20.48
CA VAL A 193 21.30 -25.17 -21.72
C VAL A 193 22.77 -24.99 -21.36
N LYS A 194 23.65 -25.84 -21.90
CA LYS A 194 25.09 -25.66 -21.74
C LYS A 194 25.53 -24.45 -22.54
N TRP A 195 26.21 -23.53 -21.86
CA TRP A 195 26.80 -22.36 -22.50
C TRP A 195 27.95 -22.81 -23.43
N VAL A 196 27.95 -22.33 -24.67
CA VAL A 196 28.76 -22.90 -25.77
C VAL A 196 30.27 -22.67 -25.58
N ASN A 197 30.68 -21.77 -24.68
CA ASN A 197 32.05 -21.27 -24.58
C ASN A 197 32.75 -21.41 -23.21
N CYS A 198 32.32 -22.34 -22.35
CA CYS A 198 33.09 -22.67 -21.15
C CYS A 198 34.05 -23.83 -21.44
N SER A 199 35.28 -23.51 -21.81
CA SER A 199 36.42 -24.45 -21.70
C SER A 199 36.72 -24.65 -20.21
N ALA A 200 36.81 -25.92 -19.79
CA ALA A 200 37.21 -26.31 -18.43
C ALA A 200 38.70 -26.01 -18.18
#